data_AF-A0A7S4C4K8-F1
#
_entry.id   AF-A0A7S4C4K8-F1
#
_cell.length_a   1.000
_cell.length_b   1.000
_cell.length_c   1.000
_cell.angle_alpha   90.00
_cell.angle_beta   90.00
_cell.angle_gamma   90.00
#
_symmetry.space_group_name_H-M   'P 1'
#
loop_
_entity.id
_entity.type
_entity.pdbx_description
1 polymer ?
#
loop_
_entity_poly.entity_id
_entity_poly.type
_entity_poly.pdbx_seq_one_letter_code
_entity_poly.pdbx_strand_id
1 'polypeptide(L)'
;ATPVRVFAVEKNPNAVVTLQGRCQREASWRDVTVVSCDMREWESATLADMLVSELLGSWGDNELSPECLDGAQRYLKSDGISIPVDYTSYVAPLASSKLWNEVKAFKDLAHFETPYVVKVHNAFEMAECQSVFYFSHPAKTLKPDNTRFKKLSFSVPVGATLHGFVGYFHSTLYGDIHISTEPSTLSVGMFSWFPLYLPLRHPVAVADGGTVEAHFWRHVSPHKVWYEWAITEPCTSPIHNPNGRSNFIGL
;
A
#
# COMPACT_ATOMS: atom_id res chain seq x y z
N ALA A 1 -6.65 9.85 -34.65
CA ALA A 1 -6.79 9.57 -33.21
C ALA A 1 -7.90 8.54 -33.05
N THR A 2 -7.67 7.49 -32.26
CA THR A 2 -8.74 6.54 -31.93
C THR A 2 -9.67 7.20 -30.91
N PRO A 3 -10.97 7.33 -31.18
CA PRO A 3 -11.90 7.91 -30.21
C PRO A 3 -11.96 7.01 -28.96
N VAL A 4 -11.84 7.62 -27.78
CA VAL A 4 -11.92 6.93 -26.48
C VAL A 4 -13.17 7.39 -25.75
N ARG A 5 -13.92 6.44 -25.19
CA ARG A 5 -15.05 6.72 -24.30
C ARG A 5 -14.58 6.52 -22.86
N VAL A 6 -14.76 7.53 -22.01
CA VAL A 6 -14.25 7.52 -20.63
C VAL A 6 -15.42 7.48 -19.64
N PHE A 7 -15.31 6.58 -18.66
CA PHE A 7 -16.17 6.57 -17.48
C PHE A 7 -15.34 7.00 -16.27
N ALA A 8 -15.72 8.10 -15.62
CA ALA A 8 -15.09 8.57 -14.41
C ALA A 8 -15.94 8.14 -13.20
N VAL A 9 -15.56 7.00 -12.59
CA VAL A 9 -16.27 6.41 -11.43
C VAL A 9 -15.68 6.97 -10.13
N GLU A 10 -16.52 7.60 -9.30
CA GLU A 10 -16.09 8.21 -8.04
C GLU A 10 -17.19 8.05 -6.98
N LYS A 11 -16.80 7.65 -5.76
CA LYS A 11 -17.72 7.46 -4.63
C LYS A 11 -17.89 8.71 -3.78
N ASN A 12 -16.90 9.59 -3.74
CA ASN A 12 -16.93 10.81 -2.96
C ASN A 12 -17.86 11.84 -3.61
N PRO A 13 -19.03 12.13 -3.00
CA PRO A 13 -20.02 13.02 -3.62
C PRO A 13 -19.49 14.44 -3.82
N ASN A 14 -18.51 14.88 -3.02
CA ASN A 14 -17.90 16.20 -3.18
C ASN A 14 -16.98 16.27 -4.41
N ALA A 15 -16.23 15.21 -4.68
CA ALA A 15 -15.37 15.12 -5.87
C ALA A 15 -16.21 15.01 -7.15
N VAL A 16 -17.33 14.30 -7.10
CA VAL A 16 -18.30 14.20 -8.22
C VAL A 16 -18.77 15.57 -8.70
N VAL A 17 -19.05 16.51 -7.80
CA VAL A 17 -19.44 17.89 -8.17
C VAL A 17 -18.34 18.56 -9.01
N THR A 18 -17.07 18.33 -8.65
CA THR A 18 -15.93 18.86 -9.41
C THR A 18 -15.87 18.23 -10.80
N LEU A 19 -16.01 16.91 -10.91
CA LEU A 19 -16.00 16.18 -12.19
C LEU A 19 -17.12 16.64 -13.12
N GLN A 20 -18.35 16.75 -12.61
CA GLN A 20 -19.50 17.26 -13.37
C GLN A 20 -19.26 18.71 -13.84
N GLY A 21 -18.69 19.54 -12.97
CA GLY A 21 -18.29 20.90 -13.32
C GLY A 21 -17.24 20.95 -14.43
N ARG A 22 -16.32 19.97 -14.52
CA ARG A 22 -15.36 19.86 -15.63
C ARG A 22 -16.06 19.47 -16.93
N CYS A 23 -16.94 18.48 -16.91
CA CYS A 23 -17.75 18.07 -18.09
C CYS A 23 -18.54 19.24 -18.69
N GLN A 24 -19.02 20.18 -17.87
CA GLN A 24 -19.75 21.35 -18.36
C GLN A 24 -18.86 22.47 -18.93
N ARG A 25 -17.63 22.63 -18.41
CA ARG A 25 -16.79 23.81 -18.67
C ARG A 25 -15.61 23.54 -19.60
N GLU A 26 -15.09 22.32 -19.61
CA GLU A 26 -13.87 21.95 -20.32
C GLU A 26 -14.23 21.15 -21.59
N ALA A 27 -13.85 21.65 -22.76
CA ALA A 27 -14.13 20.97 -24.03
C ALA A 27 -13.50 19.56 -24.12
N SER A 28 -12.38 19.35 -23.42
CA SER A 28 -11.68 18.05 -23.31
C SER A 28 -12.46 16.99 -22.53
N TRP A 29 -13.51 17.36 -21.79
CA TRP A 29 -14.31 16.45 -20.96
C TRP A 29 -15.67 16.08 -21.57
N ARG A 30 -15.94 16.48 -22.82
CA ARG A 30 -17.24 16.25 -23.48
C ARG A 30 -17.60 14.77 -23.63
N ASP A 31 -16.60 13.91 -23.82
CA ASP A 31 -16.78 12.46 -24.00
C ASP A 31 -16.59 11.65 -22.70
N VAL A 32 -16.62 12.32 -21.54
CA VAL A 32 -16.50 11.70 -20.22
C VAL A 32 -17.89 11.54 -19.58
N THR A 33 -18.23 10.32 -19.18
CA THR A 33 -19.42 10.02 -18.38
C THR A 33 -19.04 9.89 -16.91
N VAL A 34 -19.53 10.79 -16.04
CA VAL A 34 -19.31 10.72 -14.59
C VAL A 34 -20.29 9.73 -13.97
N VAL A 35 -19.78 8.81 -13.16
CA VAL A 35 -20.56 7.80 -12.43
C VAL A 35 -20.32 7.98 -10.93
N SER A 36 -21.35 8.45 -10.21
CA SER A 36 -21.31 8.66 -8.76
C SER A 36 -21.63 7.36 -8.03
N CYS A 37 -20.65 6.49 -7.82
CA CYS A 37 -20.86 5.16 -7.25
C CYS A 37 -19.56 4.60 -6.65
N ASP A 38 -19.68 3.66 -5.71
CA ASP A 38 -18.57 2.79 -5.35
C ASP A 38 -18.27 1.85 -6.54
N MET A 39 -17.01 1.77 -6.96
CA MET A 39 -16.63 0.91 -8.08
C MET A 39 -16.90 -0.57 -7.83
N ARG A 40 -17.10 -0.97 -6.57
CA ARG A 40 -17.47 -2.35 -6.21
C ARG A 40 -18.97 -2.59 -6.35
N GLU A 41 -19.79 -1.56 -6.53
CA GLU A 41 -21.26 -1.64 -6.59
C GLU A 41 -21.84 -1.26 -7.96
N TRP A 42 -21.10 -0.53 -8.79
CA TRP A 42 -21.58 -0.09 -10.09
C TRP A 42 -22.08 -1.26 -10.97
N GLU A 43 -23.01 -1.00 -11.87
CA GLU A 43 -23.41 -1.94 -12.91
C GLU A 43 -23.30 -1.24 -14.26
N SER A 44 -22.46 -1.77 -15.14
CA SER A 44 -22.26 -1.23 -16.49
C SER A 44 -22.75 -2.22 -17.53
N ALA A 45 -23.55 -1.75 -18.48
CA ALA A 45 -23.92 -2.53 -19.66
C ALA A 45 -22.76 -2.70 -20.67
N THR A 46 -21.67 -1.96 -20.51
CA THR A 46 -20.50 -1.99 -21.41
C THR A 46 -19.25 -2.36 -20.63
N LEU A 47 -18.55 -3.40 -21.08
CA LEU A 47 -17.25 -3.79 -20.53
C LEU A 47 -16.15 -2.85 -21.05
N ALA A 48 -15.21 -2.52 -20.17
CA ALA A 48 -14.05 -1.69 -20.45
C ALA A 48 -12.92 -2.49 -21.10
N ASP A 49 -12.23 -1.86 -22.05
CA ASP A 49 -10.95 -2.33 -22.60
C ASP A 49 -9.79 -2.06 -21.62
N MET A 50 -9.90 -0.97 -20.86
CA MET A 50 -8.90 -0.53 -19.89
C MET A 50 -9.58 -0.07 -18.61
N LEU A 51 -9.07 -0.52 -17.47
CA LEU A 51 -9.41 0.01 -16.16
C LEU A 51 -8.18 0.76 -15.63
N VAL A 52 -8.34 2.05 -15.36
CA VAL A 52 -7.26 2.90 -14.83
C VAL A 52 -7.64 3.35 -13.43
N SER A 53 -6.76 3.13 -12.47
CA SER A 53 -6.96 3.51 -11.07
C SER A 53 -5.67 4.05 -10.46
N GLU A 54 -5.84 4.86 -9.42
CA GLU A 54 -4.78 5.26 -8.50
C GLU A 54 -5.40 5.14 -7.11
N LEU A 55 -5.11 4.04 -6.44
CA LEU A 55 -5.63 3.66 -5.13
C LEU A 55 -4.50 3.14 -4.24
N LEU A 56 -3.25 3.53 -4.55
CA LEU A 56 -2.07 3.01 -3.88
C LEU A 56 -1.73 3.90 -2.68
N GLY A 57 -1.49 3.25 -1.55
CA GLY A 57 -0.92 3.93 -0.39
C GLY A 57 0.60 3.91 -0.40
N SER A 58 1.20 4.49 0.64
CA SER A 58 2.66 4.53 0.84
C SER A 58 3.35 3.16 0.91
N TRP A 59 2.58 2.09 1.12
CA TRP A 59 3.03 0.70 1.15
C TRP A 59 2.29 -0.15 0.11
N GLY A 60 1.84 0.48 -0.98
CA GLY A 60 1.17 -0.15 -2.11
C GLY A 60 -0.28 -0.48 -1.81
N ASP A 61 -0.53 -1.54 -1.04
CA ASP A 61 -1.87 -2.09 -0.84
C ASP A 61 -2.64 -1.50 0.36
N ASN A 62 -2.03 -0.57 1.11
CA ASN A 62 -2.58 -0.02 2.36
C ASN A 62 -3.69 1.03 2.20
N GLU A 63 -4.21 1.20 0.98
CA GLU A 63 -5.45 1.93 0.66
C GLU A 63 -6.50 1.01 -0.01
N LEU A 64 -6.31 -0.30 0.08
CA LEU A 64 -7.26 -1.34 -0.36
C LEU A 64 -7.49 -1.40 -1.87
N SER A 65 -6.49 -0.97 -2.65
CA SER A 65 -6.48 -1.19 -4.10
C SER A 65 -6.84 -2.64 -4.48
N PRO A 66 -6.35 -3.72 -3.80
CA PRO A 66 -6.73 -5.07 -4.18
C PRO A 66 -8.25 -5.29 -4.11
N GLU A 67 -8.89 -4.98 -2.98
CA GLU A 67 -10.32 -5.22 -2.79
C GLU A 67 -11.20 -4.35 -3.69
N CYS A 68 -10.78 -3.12 -3.96
CA CYS A 68 -11.46 -2.23 -4.89
C CYS A 68 -11.42 -2.77 -6.33
N LEU A 69 -10.23 -3.17 -6.79
CA LEU A 69 -10.02 -3.64 -8.16
C LEU A 69 -10.61 -5.03 -8.40
N ASP A 70 -10.61 -5.91 -7.40
CA ASP A 70 -11.30 -7.20 -7.48
C ASP A 70 -12.81 -7.02 -7.73
N GLY A 71 -13.42 -6.05 -7.02
CA GLY A 71 -14.81 -5.68 -7.25
C GLY A 71 -15.02 -5.11 -8.65
N ALA A 72 -14.16 -4.19 -9.08
CA ALA A 72 -14.30 -3.52 -10.37
C ALA A 72 -13.93 -4.39 -11.58
N GLN A 73 -13.19 -5.49 -11.39
CA GLN A 73 -12.74 -6.38 -12.46
C GLN A 73 -13.90 -6.97 -13.28
N ARG A 74 -15.11 -7.09 -12.69
CA ARG A 74 -16.29 -7.60 -13.40
C ARG A 74 -16.72 -6.75 -14.60
N TYR A 75 -16.26 -5.50 -14.70
CA TYR A 75 -16.52 -4.63 -15.85
C TYR A 75 -15.39 -4.66 -16.88
N LEU A 76 -14.30 -5.39 -16.64
CA LEU A 76 -13.20 -5.50 -17.59
C LEU A 76 -13.49 -6.62 -18.58
N LYS A 77 -13.19 -6.40 -19.87
CA LYS A 77 -13.22 -7.48 -20.87
C LYS A 77 -12.21 -8.56 -20.50
N SER A 78 -12.40 -9.77 -21.05
CA SER A 78 -11.48 -10.89 -20.81
C SER A 78 -10.05 -10.64 -21.29
N ASP A 79 -9.89 -9.78 -22.30
CA ASP A 79 -8.61 -9.31 -22.85
C ASP A 79 -8.29 -7.87 -22.43
N GLY A 80 -9.09 -7.28 -21.52
CA GLY A 80 -8.88 -5.94 -21.02
C GLY A 80 -7.70 -5.86 -20.07
N ILE A 81 -7.15 -4.66 -19.92
CA ILE A 81 -5.97 -4.41 -19.09
C ILE A 81 -6.31 -3.54 -17.87
N SER A 82 -5.62 -3.78 -16.77
CA SER A 82 -5.61 -2.88 -15.61
C SER A 82 -4.35 -2.01 -15.64
N ILE A 83 -4.50 -0.76 -15.23
CA ILE A 83 -3.40 0.15 -14.90
C ILE A 83 -3.67 0.66 -13.47
N PRO A 84 -2.81 0.34 -12.48
CA PRO A 84 -1.57 -0.45 -12.61
C PRO A 84 -1.84 -1.93 -12.94
N VAL A 85 -0.83 -2.58 -13.54
CA VAL A 85 -0.85 -4.05 -13.78
C VAL A 85 -0.44 -4.82 -12.53
N ASP A 86 0.44 -4.26 -11.70
CA ASP A 86 0.88 -4.86 -10.45
C ASP A 86 1.46 -3.83 -9.48
N TYR A 87 1.62 -4.27 -8.24
CA TYR A 87 2.40 -3.57 -7.25
C TYR A 87 2.93 -4.52 -6.17
N THR A 88 4.08 -4.13 -5.62
CA THR A 88 4.80 -4.85 -4.58
C THR A 88 5.15 -3.90 -3.44
N SER A 89 4.84 -4.28 -2.20
CA SER A 89 5.31 -3.59 -1.00
C SER A 89 6.71 -4.06 -0.61
N TYR A 90 7.52 -3.18 -0.04
CA TYR A 90 8.89 -3.47 0.42
C TYR A 90 9.08 -2.99 1.85
N VAL A 91 10.00 -3.61 2.60
CA VAL A 91 10.39 -3.14 3.94
C VAL A 91 11.89 -3.26 4.19
N ALA A 92 12.43 -2.33 4.98
CA ALA A 92 13.77 -2.40 5.55
C ALA A 92 13.73 -2.20 7.08
N PRO A 93 14.59 -2.89 7.85
CA PRO A 93 14.75 -2.64 9.28
C PRO A 93 15.31 -1.23 9.52
N LEU A 94 14.71 -0.50 10.47
CA LEU A 94 15.00 0.91 10.71
C LEU A 94 15.45 1.17 12.15
N ALA A 95 16.60 1.83 12.29
CA ALA A 95 17.06 2.43 13.53
C ALA A 95 16.72 3.93 13.55
N SER A 96 15.77 4.33 14.38
CA SER A 96 15.50 5.75 14.66
C SER A 96 14.90 5.94 16.04
N SER A 97 15.74 6.34 17.01
CA SER A 97 15.25 6.70 18.35
C SER A 97 14.35 7.94 18.33
N LYS A 98 14.50 8.80 17.32
CA LYS A 98 13.65 9.99 17.12
C LYS A 98 12.22 9.57 16.78
N LEU A 99 12.01 8.79 15.72
CA LEU A 99 10.68 8.31 15.33
C LEU A 99 10.04 7.46 16.42
N TRP A 100 10.82 6.58 17.05
CA TRP A 100 10.32 5.76 18.14
C TRP A 100 9.84 6.58 19.34
N ASN A 101 10.57 7.64 19.72
CA ASN A 101 10.14 8.53 20.79
C ASN A 101 8.91 9.37 20.42
N GLU A 102 8.71 9.68 19.14
CA GLU A 102 7.47 10.34 18.68
C GLU A 102 6.25 9.42 18.84
N VAL A 103 6.39 8.12 18.52
CA VAL A 103 5.34 7.13 18.81
C VAL A 103 5.15 6.95 20.32
N LYS A 104 6.24 6.88 21.10
CA LYS A 104 6.17 6.76 22.56
C LYS A 104 5.44 7.94 23.22
N ALA A 105 5.52 9.13 22.64
CA ALA A 105 4.93 10.35 23.21
C ALA A 105 3.40 10.27 23.35
N PHE A 106 2.74 9.39 22.59
CA PHE A 106 1.30 9.10 22.73
C PHE A 106 0.96 8.32 24.00
N LYS A 107 1.94 7.64 24.61
CA LYS A 107 1.83 6.94 25.91
C LYS A 107 0.77 5.82 25.95
N ASP A 108 0.51 5.19 24.81
CA ASP A 108 -0.34 4.01 24.75
C ASP A 108 0.21 2.93 23.81
N LEU A 109 -0.40 1.75 23.88
CA LEU A 109 -0.04 0.60 23.06
C LEU A 109 -0.51 0.73 21.61
N ALA A 110 -1.66 1.35 21.38
CA ALA A 110 -2.29 1.40 20.07
C ALA A 110 -1.39 2.11 19.05
N HIS A 111 -0.64 3.13 19.48
CA HIS A 111 0.29 3.85 18.61
C HIS A 111 1.51 3.00 18.21
N PHE A 112 1.97 2.09 19.07
CA PHE A 112 3.00 1.11 18.67
C PHE A 112 2.44 -0.02 17.79
N GLU A 113 1.13 -0.11 17.64
CA GLU A 113 0.43 -1.08 16.78
C GLU A 113 -0.22 -0.42 15.57
N THR A 114 0.18 0.82 15.25
CA THR A 114 -0.33 1.61 14.14
C THR A 114 0.80 1.92 13.15
N PRO A 115 0.61 1.70 11.85
CA PRO A 115 1.53 2.20 10.82
C PRO A 115 1.39 3.72 10.62
N TYR A 116 2.48 4.41 10.28
CA TYR A 116 2.49 5.85 10.04
C TYR A 116 3.09 6.22 8.70
N VAL A 117 2.44 7.10 7.95
CA VAL A 117 3.08 7.75 6.80
C VAL A 117 3.98 8.87 7.33
N VAL A 118 5.29 8.76 7.12
CA VAL A 118 6.29 9.70 7.65
C VAL A 118 7.38 9.99 6.64
N LYS A 119 7.79 11.26 6.54
CA LYS A 119 9.02 11.62 5.85
C LYS A 119 10.20 11.24 6.72
N VAL A 120 10.78 10.06 6.50
CA VAL A 120 11.95 9.58 7.23
C VAL A 120 13.14 10.53 6.97
N HIS A 121 13.78 11.00 8.04
CA HIS A 121 14.90 11.95 7.94
C HIS A 121 16.06 11.59 8.87
N ASN A 122 15.82 11.55 10.19
CA ASN A 122 16.85 11.16 11.16
C ASN A 122 16.72 9.66 11.49
N ALA A 123 17.22 8.83 10.60
CA ALA A 123 17.16 7.38 10.71
C ALA A 123 18.34 6.69 10.00
N PHE A 124 18.57 5.44 10.36
CA PHE A 124 19.52 4.54 9.71
C PHE A 124 18.78 3.28 9.25
N GLU A 125 18.73 3.05 7.94
CA GLU A 125 18.26 1.78 7.37
C GLU A 125 19.35 0.72 7.59
N MET A 126 19.02 -0.29 8.38
CA MET A 126 20.00 -1.26 8.89
C MET A 126 20.37 -2.34 7.87
N ALA A 127 19.56 -2.50 6.82
CA ALA A 127 19.78 -3.42 5.71
C ALA A 127 18.98 -2.95 4.48
N GLU A 128 19.32 -3.47 3.28
CA GLU A 128 18.52 -3.23 2.08
C GLU A 128 17.08 -3.72 2.23
N CYS A 129 16.14 -3.02 1.58
CA CYS A 129 14.74 -3.41 1.65
C CYS A 129 14.47 -4.69 0.87
N GLN A 130 13.51 -5.48 1.34
CA GLN A 130 13.06 -6.71 0.69
C GLN A 130 11.56 -6.65 0.39
N SER A 131 11.14 -7.31 -0.70
CA SER A 131 9.74 -7.41 -1.12
C SER A 131 8.88 -8.18 -0.11
N VAL A 132 7.68 -7.69 0.17
CA VAL A 132 6.75 -8.24 1.16
C VAL A 132 5.51 -8.85 0.50
N PHE A 133 4.57 -8.02 0.04
CA PHE A 133 3.31 -8.46 -0.57
C PHE A 133 3.21 -8.02 -2.02
N TYR A 134 2.71 -8.92 -2.87
CA TYR A 134 2.51 -8.70 -4.30
C TYR A 134 1.03 -8.86 -4.66
N PHE A 135 0.55 -7.98 -5.53
CA PHE A 135 -0.77 -8.02 -6.14
C PHE A 135 -0.67 -7.70 -7.63
N SER A 136 -1.53 -8.35 -8.42
CA SER A 136 -1.59 -8.17 -9.88
C SER A 136 -3.02 -8.03 -10.34
N HIS A 137 -3.24 -7.17 -11.33
CA HIS A 137 -4.54 -6.82 -11.88
C HIS A 137 -4.53 -6.96 -13.41
N PRO A 138 -5.55 -7.57 -14.02
CA PRO A 138 -6.66 -8.26 -13.36
C PRO A 138 -6.20 -9.51 -12.59
N ALA A 139 -6.88 -9.80 -11.48
CA ALA A 139 -6.70 -11.01 -10.72
C ALA A 139 -7.12 -12.25 -11.53
N LYS A 140 -6.47 -13.39 -11.28
CA LYS A 140 -6.75 -14.66 -11.98
C LYS A 140 -8.16 -15.20 -11.71
N THR A 141 -8.78 -14.80 -10.60
CA THR A 141 -10.13 -15.19 -10.20
C THR A 141 -10.92 -13.95 -9.80
N LEU A 142 -12.25 -14.00 -9.91
CA LEU A 142 -13.14 -12.88 -9.53
C LEU A 142 -13.29 -12.68 -8.02
N LYS A 143 -12.76 -13.61 -7.21
CA LYS A 143 -12.78 -13.58 -5.75
C LYS A 143 -11.43 -14.07 -5.25
N PRO A 144 -10.35 -13.31 -5.47
CA PRO A 144 -9.04 -13.73 -5.00
C PRO A 144 -8.97 -13.63 -3.48
N ASP A 145 -8.14 -14.48 -2.88
CA ASP A 145 -7.77 -14.32 -1.49
C ASP A 145 -6.66 -13.27 -1.41
N ASN A 146 -6.93 -12.15 -0.73
CA ASN A 146 -5.98 -11.06 -0.52
C ASN A 146 -5.26 -11.14 0.83
N THR A 147 -5.42 -12.23 1.58
CA THR A 147 -4.58 -12.48 2.75
C THR A 147 -3.14 -12.82 2.33
N ARG A 148 -2.16 -12.38 3.11
CA ARG A 148 -0.74 -12.61 2.81
C ARG A 148 0.03 -12.90 4.10
N PHE A 149 1.10 -13.67 3.96
CA PHE A 149 2.11 -13.86 5.00
C PHE A 149 3.49 -13.85 4.33
N LYS A 150 4.44 -13.14 4.94
CA LYS A 150 5.84 -13.16 4.52
C LYS A 150 6.75 -13.21 5.74
N LYS A 151 7.68 -14.16 5.71
CA LYS A 151 8.85 -14.22 6.57
C LYS A 151 10.06 -13.68 5.81
N LEU A 152 10.81 -12.77 6.42
CA LEU A 152 12.00 -12.13 5.87
C LEU A 152 13.17 -12.27 6.84
N SER A 153 14.39 -12.33 6.30
CA SER A 153 15.63 -12.36 7.07
C SER A 153 16.58 -11.30 6.51
N PHE A 154 16.96 -10.35 7.36
CA PHE A 154 17.83 -9.24 7.00
C PHE A 154 19.20 -9.43 7.66
N SER A 155 20.26 -9.48 6.86
CA SER A 155 21.64 -9.41 7.35
C SER A 155 22.01 -7.96 7.62
N VAL A 156 22.33 -7.64 8.87
CA VAL A 156 22.63 -6.27 9.33
C VAL A 156 24.15 -6.11 9.40
N PRO A 157 24.80 -5.42 8.43
CA PRO A 157 26.26 -5.31 8.40
C PRO A 157 26.81 -4.47 9.56
N VAL A 158 26.08 -3.43 9.96
CA VAL A 158 26.46 -2.53 11.07
C VAL A 158 25.35 -2.55 12.12
N GLY A 159 25.70 -3.00 13.31
CA GLY A 159 24.81 -3.15 14.46
C GLY A 159 24.25 -1.81 14.93
N ALA A 160 22.99 -1.85 15.35
CA ALA A 160 22.27 -0.71 15.87
C ALA A 160 21.06 -1.18 16.70
N THR A 161 20.35 -0.23 17.30
CA THR A 161 19.06 -0.51 17.93
C THR A 161 17.96 -0.44 16.87
N LEU A 162 17.32 -1.57 16.59
CA LEU A 162 16.12 -1.68 15.77
C LEU A 162 14.94 -1.04 16.49
N HIS A 163 14.25 -0.13 15.82
CA HIS A 163 13.09 0.60 16.37
C HIS A 163 11.78 0.29 15.63
N GLY A 164 11.87 -0.25 14.41
CA GLY A 164 10.74 -0.51 13.54
C GLY A 164 11.20 -0.89 12.13
N PHE A 165 10.29 -0.79 11.18
CA PHE A 165 10.56 -0.98 9.75
C PHE A 165 10.10 0.24 8.97
N VAL A 166 10.83 0.59 7.91
CA VAL A 166 10.37 1.54 6.90
C VAL A 166 9.82 0.75 5.72
N GLY A 167 8.69 1.21 5.17
CA GLY A 167 7.96 0.57 4.10
C GLY A 167 7.89 1.46 2.86
N TYR A 168 8.05 0.81 1.70
CA TYR A 168 8.01 1.41 0.37
C TYR A 168 7.10 0.61 -0.56
N PHE A 169 6.92 1.07 -1.79
CA PHE A 169 6.28 0.28 -2.84
C PHE A 169 6.92 0.47 -4.22
N HIS A 170 6.70 -0.50 -5.09
CA HIS A 170 6.90 -0.41 -6.52
C HIS A 170 5.60 -0.79 -7.22
N SER A 171 5.21 -0.07 -8.27
CA SER A 171 4.05 -0.41 -9.08
C SER A 171 4.38 -0.29 -10.57
N THR A 172 4.25 -1.40 -11.28
CA THR A 172 4.27 -1.40 -12.73
C THR A 172 2.93 -0.87 -13.23
N LEU A 173 2.95 0.24 -13.96
CA LEU A 173 1.75 0.82 -14.55
C LEU A 173 1.36 0.03 -15.80
N TYR A 174 2.27 -0.08 -16.77
CA TYR A 174 2.11 -0.86 -17.99
C TYR A 174 3.44 -0.96 -18.74
N GLY A 175 3.81 -2.16 -19.20
CA GLY A 175 5.09 -2.36 -19.90
C GLY A 175 6.29 -2.05 -19.00
N ASP A 176 7.14 -1.12 -19.42
CA ASP A 176 8.30 -0.63 -18.67
C ASP A 176 8.00 0.62 -17.80
N ILE A 177 6.78 1.16 -17.90
CA ILE A 177 6.35 2.34 -17.15
C ILE A 177 5.98 1.92 -15.73
N HIS A 178 6.59 2.57 -14.73
CA HIS A 178 6.36 2.29 -13.32
C HIS A 178 6.38 3.58 -12.49
N ILE A 179 5.84 3.47 -11.27
CA ILE A 179 6.03 4.43 -10.18
C ILE A 179 6.55 3.69 -8.95
N SER A 180 7.47 4.30 -8.21
CA SER A 180 8.05 3.65 -7.04
C SER A 180 8.58 4.64 -6.00
N THR A 181 8.41 4.27 -4.73
CA THR A 181 9.09 4.86 -3.56
C THR A 181 10.21 3.97 -3.03
N GLU A 182 10.40 2.78 -3.61
CA GLU A 182 11.48 1.85 -3.27
C GLU A 182 12.82 2.46 -3.71
N PRO A 183 13.85 2.48 -2.85
CA PRO A 183 15.10 3.21 -3.12
C PRO A 183 15.81 2.86 -4.44
N SER A 184 15.84 1.59 -4.84
CA SER A 184 16.57 1.14 -6.05
C SER A 184 15.86 1.49 -7.36
N THR A 185 14.54 1.66 -7.32
CA THR A 185 13.68 1.98 -8.48
C THR A 185 12.95 3.32 -8.33
N LEU A 186 13.40 4.18 -7.41
CA LEU A 186 12.75 5.43 -7.04
C LEU A 186 12.41 6.32 -8.24
N SER A 187 11.14 6.69 -8.35
CA SER A 187 10.69 7.67 -9.34
C SER A 187 11.10 9.08 -8.93
N VAL A 188 12.19 9.57 -9.50
CA VAL A 188 12.74 10.90 -9.19
C VAL A 188 11.72 12.01 -9.50
N GLY A 189 11.52 12.91 -8.53
CA GLY A 189 10.58 14.03 -8.65
C GLY A 189 9.14 13.70 -8.22
N MET A 190 8.86 12.45 -7.84
CA MET A 190 7.57 12.04 -7.28
C MET A 190 7.54 12.29 -5.77
N PHE A 191 6.62 13.13 -5.30
CA PHE A 191 6.48 13.51 -3.88
C PHE A 191 5.09 13.21 -3.31
N SER A 192 4.29 12.40 -4.02
CA SER A 192 2.92 12.05 -3.61
C SER A 192 2.87 11.12 -2.39
N TRP A 193 3.92 10.32 -2.17
CA TRP A 193 3.98 9.35 -1.07
C TRP A 193 5.26 9.52 -0.25
N PHE A 194 5.10 9.76 1.05
CA PHE A 194 6.18 9.49 2.00
C PHE A 194 6.19 8.01 2.39
N PRO A 195 7.33 7.46 2.87
CA PRO A 195 7.41 6.08 3.34
C PRO A 195 6.43 5.77 4.49
N LEU A 196 6.09 4.49 4.62
CA LEU A 196 5.37 3.96 5.77
C LEU A 196 6.37 3.61 6.89
N TYR A 197 6.01 3.80 8.16
CA TYR A 197 6.79 3.38 9.32
C TYR A 197 5.96 2.42 10.17
N LEU A 198 6.53 1.24 10.45
CA LEU A 198 5.95 0.17 11.27
C LEU A 198 6.75 0.05 12.57
N PRO A 199 6.28 0.64 13.69
CA PRO A 199 7.06 0.69 14.92
C PRO A 199 7.14 -0.67 15.63
N LEU A 200 8.21 -0.89 16.39
CA LEU A 200 8.26 -1.94 17.42
C LEU A 200 7.94 -1.35 18.79
N ARG A 201 7.14 -2.06 19.59
CA ARG A 201 6.83 -1.69 20.99
C ARG A 201 8.09 -1.52 21.84
N HIS A 202 9.07 -2.39 21.65
CA HIS A 202 10.31 -2.40 22.39
C HIS A 202 11.47 -2.33 21.40
N PRO A 203 12.39 -1.34 21.53
CA PRO A 203 13.60 -1.30 20.73
C PRO A 203 14.46 -2.53 21.00
N VAL A 204 15.14 -3.05 19.97
CA VAL A 204 15.92 -4.29 20.04
C VAL A 204 17.33 -4.04 19.57
N ALA A 205 18.32 -4.37 20.40
CA ALA A 205 19.72 -4.27 20.01
C ALA A 205 20.06 -5.39 19.01
N VAL A 206 20.67 -5.03 17.89
CA VAL A 206 21.19 -5.94 16.88
C VAL A 206 22.69 -5.73 16.78
N ALA A 207 23.47 -6.82 16.88
CA ALA A 207 24.93 -6.76 16.80
C ALA A 207 25.41 -6.56 15.36
N ASP A 208 26.67 -6.16 15.21
CA ASP A 208 27.36 -6.14 13.91
C ASP A 208 27.33 -7.55 13.27
N GLY A 209 26.97 -7.60 11.99
CA GLY A 209 26.77 -8.87 11.27
C GLY A 209 25.58 -9.71 11.76
N GLY A 210 24.72 -9.15 12.62
CA GLY A 210 23.55 -9.83 13.16
C GLY A 210 22.43 -10.02 12.13
N THR A 211 21.41 -10.77 12.52
CA THR A 211 20.23 -11.04 11.70
C THR A 211 18.98 -10.46 12.35
N VAL A 212 18.12 -9.84 11.55
CA VAL A 212 16.75 -9.51 11.92
C VAL A 212 15.81 -10.42 11.13
N GLU A 213 15.12 -11.32 11.84
CA GLU A 213 14.06 -12.13 11.24
C GLU A 213 12.70 -11.50 11.56
N ALA A 214 11.97 -11.12 10.52
CA ALA A 214 10.72 -10.39 10.61
C ALA A 214 9.59 -11.11 9.89
N HIS A 215 8.38 -10.96 10.42
CA HIS A 215 7.17 -11.60 9.93
C HIS A 215 6.10 -10.55 9.73
N PHE A 216 5.45 -10.58 8.57
CA PHE A 216 4.41 -9.65 8.19
C PHE A 216 3.18 -10.43 7.72
N TRP A 217 2.02 -10.03 8.19
CA TRP A 217 0.73 -10.56 7.76
C TRP A 217 -0.15 -9.45 7.24
N ARG A 218 -0.91 -9.76 6.20
CA ARG A 218 -2.07 -8.99 5.76
C ARG A 218 -3.29 -9.87 5.96
N HIS A 219 -4.20 -9.43 6.82
CA HIS A 219 -5.44 -10.13 7.11
C HIS A 219 -6.63 -9.41 6.50
N VAL A 220 -7.62 -10.19 6.10
CA VAL A 220 -8.85 -9.71 5.47
C VAL A 220 -10.03 -10.32 6.21
N SER A 221 -11.05 -9.50 6.44
CA SER A 221 -12.36 -9.91 6.93
C SER A 221 -13.44 -9.21 6.08
N PRO A 222 -14.73 -9.54 6.24
CA PRO A 222 -15.80 -8.90 5.45
C PRO A 222 -15.90 -7.37 5.61
N HIS A 223 -15.38 -6.80 6.70
CA HIS A 223 -15.57 -5.37 7.01
C HIS A 223 -14.27 -4.59 7.20
N LYS A 224 -13.13 -5.28 7.28
CA LYS A 224 -11.83 -4.64 7.51
C LYS A 224 -10.66 -5.47 6.99
N VAL A 225 -9.60 -4.76 6.65
CA VAL A 225 -8.26 -5.27 6.36
C VAL A 225 -7.30 -4.71 7.40
N TRP A 226 -6.31 -5.49 7.82
CA TRP A 226 -5.28 -5.01 8.75
C TRP A 226 -3.95 -5.74 8.54
N TYR A 227 -2.90 -5.15 9.10
CA TYR A 227 -1.57 -5.75 9.12
C TYR A 227 -1.18 -6.17 10.53
N GLU A 228 -0.43 -7.26 10.60
CA GLU A 228 0.27 -7.68 11.81
C GLU A 228 1.75 -7.83 11.49
N TRP A 229 2.61 -7.54 12.47
CA TRP A 229 4.04 -7.76 12.32
C TRP A 229 4.71 -8.19 13.63
N ALA A 230 5.79 -8.95 13.49
CA ALA A 230 6.61 -9.41 14.61
C ALA A 230 8.06 -9.63 14.15
N ILE A 231 8.97 -9.67 15.11
CA ILE A 231 10.32 -10.22 14.90
C ILE A 231 10.51 -11.47 15.74
N THR A 232 11.40 -12.36 15.28
CA THR A 232 11.81 -13.60 15.97
C THR A 232 13.31 -13.66 16.20
N GLU A 233 14.10 -12.86 15.45
CA GLU A 233 15.53 -12.67 15.69
C GLU A 233 15.88 -11.16 15.70
N PRO A 234 16.81 -10.71 16.56
CA PRO A 234 17.61 -11.51 17.51
C PRO A 234 16.84 -11.91 18.79
N CYS A 235 15.64 -11.37 18.99
CA CYS A 235 14.73 -11.81 20.04
C CYS A 235 13.27 -11.71 19.56
N THR A 236 12.39 -12.49 20.18
CA THR A 236 10.99 -12.51 19.81
C THR A 236 10.25 -11.29 20.36
N SER A 237 9.60 -10.53 19.49
CA SER A 237 8.63 -9.51 19.89
C SER A 237 7.24 -10.13 20.07
N PRO A 238 6.33 -9.47 20.79
CA PRO A 238 4.91 -9.72 20.62
C PRO A 238 4.50 -9.52 19.16
N ILE A 239 3.41 -10.18 18.73
CA ILE A 239 2.70 -9.79 17.52
C ILE A 239 2.09 -8.41 17.74
N HIS A 240 2.33 -7.50 16.81
CA HIS A 240 1.76 -6.16 16.77
C HIS A 240 0.44 -6.19 16.03
N ASN A 241 -0.54 -5.45 16.55
CA ASN A 241 -1.88 -5.26 16.03
C ASN A 241 -2.70 -6.56 15.85
N PRO A 242 -2.65 -7.54 16.79
CA PRO A 242 -3.36 -8.80 16.62
C PRO A 242 -4.87 -8.56 16.44
N ASN A 243 -5.45 -9.20 15.43
CA ASN A 243 -6.85 -9.04 14.99
C ASN A 243 -7.24 -7.61 14.61
N GLY A 244 -6.28 -6.74 14.27
CA GLY A 244 -6.54 -5.34 13.93
C GLY A 244 -7.17 -4.59 15.10
N ARG A 245 -6.71 -4.86 16.33
CA ARG A 245 -7.29 -4.29 17.55
C ARG A 245 -6.96 -2.80 17.75
N SER A 246 -5.90 -2.32 17.12
CA SER A 246 -5.40 -0.95 17.27
C SER A 246 -5.52 -0.18 15.98
N ASN A 247 -5.26 -0.83 14.84
CA ASN A 247 -5.37 -0.23 13.52
C ASN A 247 -6.01 -1.21 12.53
N PHE A 248 -6.90 -0.70 11.70
CA PHE A 248 -7.47 -1.42 10.57
C PHE A 248 -7.96 -0.41 9.53
N ILE A 249 -8.14 -0.90 8.31
CA ILE A 249 -8.66 -0.13 7.17
C ILE A 249 -10.05 -0.70 6.87
N GLY A 250 -11.07 0.15 6.88
CA GLY A 250 -12.46 -0.25 6.61
C GLY A 250 -12.70 -0.52 5.13
N LEU A 251 -13.44 -1.60 4.84
CA LEU A 251 -13.95 -1.91 3.50
C LEU A 251 -15.22 -1.13 3.21
#